data_AF-A0AAD5TF74-F1
#
_entry.id   AF-A0AAD5TF74-F1
#
_cell.length_a   1.000
_cell.length_b   1.000
_cell.length_c   1.000
_cell.angle_alpha   90.00
_cell.angle_beta   90.00
_cell.angle_gamma   90.00
#
_symmetry.space_group_name_H-M   'P 1'
#
loop_
_entity.id
_entity.type
_entity.pdbx_description
1 polymer ?
#
loop_
_entity_poly.entity_id
_entity_poly.type
_entity_poly.pdbx_seq_one_letter_code
_entity_poly.pdbx_strand_id
1 'polypeptide(L)'
;MPPKRAASKAAAKSSKPSSATAAGSKRAAASSSSSTAPAKKKKSVAPGSLTATPAREYPASFQCTSGYLLWGHLHTIWTGSTANRADSMLGEPEYAEGGTIASQLHQYRTQARRGRWLVERLFKNDEHVGCIAHHEDVTAKELLLGAAELSDAGWPADQIQRVGRYDWSHAYDGVPTAEMVATLKRDRGTRGADDEEEDEAQEEYLEALRSGRCILLDADRFADFKSLLARRPRQLTQDGVCLFDDAEDNVGCCYTPLGTEYEFAWMCYAEDGEELVGFVYDAAYTLLENFDGDMSVEDTVIIREDGTAVD
;
A
#
# COMPACT_ATOMS: atom_id res chain seq x y z
N MET A 1 29.23 45.64 16.00
CA MET A 1 30.32 44.87 16.64
C MET A 1 29.71 43.89 17.63
N PRO A 2 29.57 42.60 17.28
CA PRO A 2 29.02 41.59 18.19
C PRO A 2 30.12 40.99 19.10
N PRO A 3 29.79 40.53 20.32
CA PRO A 3 30.76 39.93 21.21
C PRO A 3 31.05 38.47 20.88
N LYS A 4 32.33 38.12 21.07
CA LYS A 4 32.94 36.79 20.92
C LYS A 4 32.24 35.74 21.80
N ARG A 5 31.83 34.61 21.22
CA ARG A 5 31.50 33.38 21.95
C ARG A 5 32.68 32.41 21.92
N ALA A 6 33.02 31.93 23.11
CA ALA A 6 34.16 31.08 23.40
C ALA A 6 33.93 29.62 22.99
N ALA A 7 35.00 28.98 22.55
CA ALA A 7 35.10 27.55 22.29
C ALA A 7 35.20 26.76 23.60
N SER A 8 34.45 25.66 23.72
CA SER A 8 34.68 24.63 24.74
C SER A 8 35.16 23.33 24.09
N LYS A 9 36.33 22.89 24.54
CA LYS A 9 37.03 21.65 24.17
C LYS A 9 36.58 20.47 25.05
N ALA A 10 36.68 19.28 24.44
CA ALA A 10 37.09 17.99 24.99
C ALA A 10 36.10 17.18 25.85
N ALA A 11 35.87 15.93 25.46
CA ALA A 11 36.59 14.79 26.03
C ALA A 11 36.36 13.50 25.22
N ALA A 12 37.45 12.92 24.71
CA ALA A 12 37.50 11.58 24.15
C ALA A 12 37.61 10.55 25.30
N LYS A 13 36.92 9.42 25.17
CA LYS A 13 37.21 8.20 25.96
C LYS A 13 37.38 7.01 25.03
N SER A 14 38.60 6.50 25.03
CA SER A 14 39.02 5.20 24.50
C SER A 14 38.79 4.11 25.55
N SER A 15 38.32 2.93 25.13
CA SER A 15 38.67 1.68 25.79
C SER A 15 38.69 0.52 24.78
N LYS A 16 39.73 -0.30 24.93
CA LYS A 16 40.29 -1.30 24.02
C LYS A 16 39.65 -2.71 24.20
N PRO A 17 40.05 -3.72 23.38
CA PRO A 17 39.25 -4.89 23.01
C PRO A 17 39.51 -6.14 23.88
N SER A 18 38.66 -7.17 23.72
CA SER A 18 38.93 -8.54 24.15
C SER A 18 38.92 -9.51 22.97
N SER A 19 39.98 -10.31 22.90
CA SER A 19 40.29 -11.30 21.88
C SER A 19 39.82 -12.72 22.24
N ALA A 20 39.45 -13.46 21.19
CA ALA A 20 39.78 -14.85 20.87
C ALA A 20 39.37 -16.01 21.81
N THR A 21 38.72 -17.02 21.22
CA THR A 21 39.31 -18.38 21.10
C THR A 21 38.62 -19.21 20.02
N ALA A 22 39.41 -20.00 19.30
CA ALA A 22 39.03 -20.98 18.30
C ALA A 22 39.51 -22.38 18.74
N ALA A 23 38.75 -23.43 18.39
CA ALA A 23 39.12 -24.85 18.18
C ALA A 23 37.86 -25.71 18.41
N GLY A 24 37.53 -26.80 17.71
CA GLY A 24 38.18 -27.54 16.65
C GLY A 24 37.37 -28.82 16.36
N SER A 25 37.29 -29.18 15.08
CA SER A 25 37.26 -30.53 14.45
C SER A 25 36.77 -31.76 15.23
N LYS A 26 35.81 -32.51 14.65
CA LYS A 26 36.01 -33.93 14.23
C LYS A 26 34.80 -34.54 13.48
N ARG A 27 35.13 -35.27 12.40
CA ARG A 27 34.31 -36.22 11.62
C ARG A 27 33.82 -37.42 12.45
N ALA A 28 32.67 -38.01 12.11
CA ALA A 28 32.56 -39.27 11.33
C ALA A 28 31.22 -40.02 11.53
N ALA A 29 30.71 -40.53 10.39
CA ALA A 29 30.08 -41.84 10.14
C ALA A 29 28.77 -42.29 10.85
N ALA A 30 27.72 -42.36 10.02
CA ALA A 30 26.79 -43.47 9.76
C ALA A 30 26.28 -44.36 10.91
N SER A 31 24.95 -44.43 11.05
CA SER A 31 24.23 -45.71 10.91
C SER A 31 22.72 -45.49 10.71
N SER A 32 22.18 -46.40 9.92
CA SER A 32 20.80 -46.60 9.51
C SER A 32 19.88 -47.08 10.65
N SER A 33 18.65 -46.57 10.70
CA SER A 33 17.51 -47.41 11.05
C SER A 33 16.22 -46.88 10.43
N SER A 34 15.65 -47.73 9.58
CA SER A 34 14.32 -47.65 9.01
C SER A 34 13.26 -47.89 10.08
N SER A 35 12.31 -46.96 10.23
CA SER A 35 11.01 -47.28 10.84
C SER A 35 9.88 -46.76 9.94
N THR A 36 9.18 -47.72 9.36
CA THR A 36 8.06 -47.54 8.46
C THR A 36 6.82 -47.20 9.30
N ALA A 37 6.44 -45.92 9.33
CA ALA A 37 5.16 -45.49 9.88
C ALA A 37 4.11 -45.37 8.75
N PRO A 38 2.84 -45.71 9.01
CA PRO A 38 1.82 -45.82 7.96
C PRO A 38 1.46 -44.44 7.39
N ALA A 39 1.59 -44.33 6.07
CA ALA A 39 1.17 -43.17 5.29
C ALA A 39 -0.34 -42.93 5.47
N LYS A 40 -0.70 -41.96 6.32
CA LYS A 40 -2.01 -41.32 6.26
C LYS A 40 -2.10 -40.63 4.89
N LYS A 41 -2.98 -41.14 4.03
CA LYS A 41 -3.38 -40.51 2.77
C LYS A 41 -3.80 -39.07 3.07
N LYS A 42 -2.91 -38.10 2.83
CA LYS A 42 -3.31 -36.70 2.65
C LYS A 42 -4.21 -36.71 1.42
N LYS A 43 -5.52 -36.53 1.63
CA LYS A 43 -6.43 -36.12 0.54
C LYS A 43 -5.84 -34.84 -0.03
N SER A 44 -5.33 -34.91 -1.25
CA SER A 44 -5.05 -33.73 -2.05
C SER A 44 -6.40 -33.03 -2.22
N VAL A 45 -6.59 -31.94 -1.47
CA VAL A 45 -7.64 -30.98 -1.74
C VAL A 45 -7.28 -30.42 -3.11
N ALA A 46 -8.12 -30.72 -4.11
CA ALA A 46 -7.98 -30.12 -5.43
C ALA A 46 -7.92 -28.59 -5.25
N PRO A 47 -7.12 -27.86 -6.05
CA PRO A 47 -7.19 -26.41 -6.08
C PRO A 47 -8.65 -26.08 -6.40
N GLY A 48 -9.35 -25.56 -5.40
CA GLY A 48 -10.74 -25.17 -5.54
C GLY A 48 -10.76 -24.13 -6.66
N SER A 49 -11.48 -24.46 -7.73
CA SER A 49 -11.95 -23.49 -8.70
C SER A 49 -12.52 -22.31 -7.91
N LEU A 50 -11.78 -21.20 -7.86
CA LEU A 50 -12.26 -19.92 -7.37
C LEU A 50 -13.40 -19.55 -8.30
N THR A 51 -14.61 -19.92 -7.92
CA THR A 51 -15.83 -19.44 -8.57
C THR A 51 -15.78 -17.94 -8.41
N ALA A 52 -15.52 -17.24 -9.52
CA ALA A 52 -15.50 -15.79 -9.61
C ALA A 52 -16.70 -15.25 -8.85
N THR A 53 -16.44 -14.63 -7.70
CA THR A 53 -17.48 -13.91 -6.98
C THR A 53 -17.92 -12.80 -7.94
N PRO A 54 -19.23 -12.61 -8.20
CA PRO A 54 -19.67 -11.55 -9.10
C PRO A 54 -19.05 -10.24 -8.61
N ALA A 55 -18.26 -9.63 -9.47
CA ALA A 55 -17.55 -8.39 -9.17
C ALA A 55 -18.57 -7.39 -8.62
N ARG A 56 -18.36 -6.93 -7.39
CA ARG A 56 -19.13 -5.79 -6.87
C ARG A 56 -19.00 -4.63 -7.86
N GLU A 57 -20.13 -3.96 -8.07
CA GLU A 57 -20.44 -3.10 -9.21
C GLU A 57 -19.26 -2.22 -9.61
N TYR A 58 -18.80 -2.45 -10.84
CA TYR A 58 -18.25 -1.39 -11.65
C TYR A 58 -19.44 -0.75 -12.35
N PRO A 59 -19.55 0.58 -12.25
CA PRO A 59 -18.53 1.56 -11.84
C PRO A 59 -18.21 1.75 -10.37
N ALA A 60 -16.96 2.13 -10.08
CA ALA A 60 -16.52 2.56 -8.76
C ALA A 60 -16.24 4.07 -8.73
N SER A 61 -16.91 4.78 -7.83
CA SER A 61 -16.60 6.19 -7.55
C SER A 61 -16.89 6.51 -6.09
N PHE A 62 -16.12 7.42 -5.50
CA PHE A 62 -16.29 7.87 -4.13
C PHE A 62 -16.21 9.39 -4.05
N GLN A 63 -16.69 9.97 -2.95
CA GLN A 63 -16.66 11.41 -2.74
C GLN A 63 -15.47 11.79 -1.86
N CYS A 64 -14.64 12.75 -2.32
CA CYS A 64 -13.69 13.44 -1.45
C CYS A 64 -14.33 14.72 -0.93
N THR A 65 -14.69 14.74 0.35
CA THR A 65 -15.33 15.89 1.03
C THR A 65 -14.34 16.70 1.85
N SER A 66 -13.36 16.04 2.49
CA SER A 66 -12.38 16.71 3.35
C SER A 66 -11.45 17.64 2.57
N GLY A 67 -11.18 17.33 1.30
CA GLY A 67 -10.06 17.90 0.53
C GLY A 67 -8.73 17.23 0.84
N TYR A 68 -8.76 16.05 1.47
CA TYR A 68 -7.60 15.22 1.76
C TYR A 68 -7.92 13.77 1.45
N LEU A 69 -6.94 13.07 0.88
CA LEU A 69 -6.98 11.62 0.73
C LEU A 69 -5.91 10.99 1.61
N LEU A 70 -6.28 9.90 2.27
CA LEU A 70 -5.34 8.94 2.83
C LEU A 70 -5.04 7.89 1.77
N TRP A 71 -3.79 7.45 1.68
CA TRP A 71 -3.37 6.55 0.62
C TRP A 71 -2.40 5.47 1.09
N GLY A 72 -2.38 4.37 0.36
CA GLY A 72 -1.45 3.26 0.52
C GLY A 72 -2.05 2.04 1.18
N HIS A 73 -1.25 1.30 1.93
CA HIS A 73 -1.66 0.10 2.64
C HIS A 73 -2.43 0.43 3.92
N LEU A 74 -3.04 -0.58 4.57
CA LEU A 74 -3.85 -0.35 5.76
C LEU A 74 -3.06 0.36 6.89
N HIS A 75 -1.83 -0.07 7.14
CA HIS A 75 -0.98 0.54 8.17
C HIS A 75 -0.52 1.96 7.82
N THR A 76 -0.32 2.27 6.54
CA THR A 76 0.09 3.59 6.10
C THR A 76 -1.06 4.58 6.19
N ILE A 77 -2.28 4.16 5.80
CA ILE A 77 -3.50 4.96 6.01
C ILE A 77 -3.73 5.24 7.49
N TRP A 78 -3.48 4.26 8.35
CA TRP A 78 -3.58 4.47 9.80
C TRP A 78 -2.62 5.57 10.27
N THR A 79 -1.38 5.54 9.76
CA THR A 79 -0.39 6.61 10.00
C THR A 79 -0.92 7.95 9.51
N GLY A 80 -1.32 8.03 8.25
CA GLY A 80 -1.78 9.27 7.61
C GLY A 80 -3.02 9.88 8.26
N SER A 81 -3.88 9.06 8.85
CA SER A 81 -5.04 9.55 9.61
C SER A 81 -4.65 10.43 10.81
N THR A 82 -3.44 10.24 11.35
CA THR A 82 -2.90 10.99 12.48
C THR A 82 -1.83 12.00 12.07
N ALA A 83 -1.43 12.01 10.80
CA ALA A 83 -0.42 12.93 10.29
C ALA A 83 -0.91 14.38 10.35
N ASN A 84 0.00 15.27 10.76
CA ASN A 84 -0.24 16.71 10.83
C ASN A 84 0.27 17.47 9.58
N ARG A 85 0.88 16.75 8.65
CA ARG A 85 1.38 17.23 7.36
C ARG A 85 0.76 16.42 6.23
N ALA A 86 0.79 16.99 5.04
CA ALA A 86 0.40 16.33 3.83
C ALA A 86 1.63 16.10 2.93
N ASP A 87 1.62 15.01 2.19
CA ASP A 87 2.46 14.79 1.03
C ASP A 87 2.13 15.84 -0.04
N SER A 88 3.16 16.34 -0.71
CA SER A 88 3.04 17.32 -1.79
C SER A 88 4.24 17.22 -2.73
N MET A 89 4.10 17.73 -3.96
CA MET A 89 5.26 17.95 -4.84
C MET A 89 6.15 19.09 -4.37
N LEU A 90 5.62 19.98 -3.52
CA LEU A 90 6.37 21.08 -2.96
C LEU A 90 7.29 20.61 -1.84
N GLY A 91 8.57 20.95 -1.96
CA GLY A 91 9.59 20.67 -0.94
C GLY A 91 10.60 19.63 -1.38
N GLU A 92 11.68 19.49 -0.61
CA GLU A 92 12.64 18.42 -0.84
C GLU A 92 12.09 17.11 -0.24
N PRO A 93 12.17 15.98 -0.98
CA PRO A 93 11.75 14.69 -0.44
C PRO A 93 12.60 14.33 0.78
N GLU A 94 11.92 13.98 1.88
CA GLU A 94 12.56 13.44 3.06
C GLU A 94 12.79 11.94 2.87
N TYR A 95 13.96 11.43 3.28
CA TYR A 95 14.29 10.01 3.15
C TYR A 95 14.58 9.38 4.52
N ALA A 96 14.26 8.10 4.66
CA ALA A 96 14.58 7.35 5.86
C ALA A 96 16.10 7.30 6.08
N GLU A 97 16.54 7.49 7.33
CA GLU A 97 17.95 7.37 7.67
C GLU A 97 18.36 5.90 7.80
N GLY A 98 19.39 5.49 7.05
CA GLY A 98 19.98 4.15 7.14
C GLY A 98 19.42 3.14 6.13
N GLY A 99 19.77 1.86 6.30
CA GLY A 99 19.43 0.80 5.35
C GLY A 99 20.28 0.81 4.07
N THR A 100 20.00 -0.14 3.18
CA THR A 100 20.65 -0.23 1.85
C THR A 100 19.76 0.28 0.72
N ILE A 101 18.55 0.73 1.05
CA ILE A 101 17.50 1.11 0.11
C ILE A 101 17.08 2.52 0.48
N ALA A 102 17.17 3.45 -0.47
CA ALA A 102 16.61 4.79 -0.29
C ALA A 102 15.08 4.66 -0.36
N SER A 103 14.39 5.11 0.69
CA SER A 103 12.94 5.16 0.74
C SER A 103 12.49 6.53 1.21
N GLN A 104 11.56 7.10 0.47
CA GLN A 104 10.97 8.39 0.79
C GLN A 104 10.03 8.25 1.99
N LEU A 105 10.10 9.21 2.91
CA LEU A 105 9.20 9.29 4.05
C LEU A 105 7.93 10.03 3.62
N HIS A 106 6.85 9.27 3.49
CA HIS A 106 5.53 9.81 3.24
C HIS A 106 4.72 9.99 4.52
N GLN A 107 3.80 10.95 4.48
CA GLN A 107 2.78 11.16 5.49
C GLN A 107 1.56 10.27 5.23
N TYR A 108 1.40 9.71 4.03
CA TYR A 108 0.26 8.90 3.60
C TYR A 108 -1.08 9.63 3.71
N ARG A 109 -0.98 10.94 3.59
CA ARG A 109 -2.06 11.92 3.63
C ARG A 109 -1.67 12.98 2.62
N THR A 110 -2.52 13.28 1.67
CA THR A 110 -2.25 14.31 0.66
C THR A 110 -3.42 15.24 0.56
N GLN A 111 -3.15 16.52 0.28
CA GLN A 111 -4.21 17.43 -0.16
C GLN A 111 -4.73 16.94 -1.51
N ALA A 112 -6.05 16.95 -1.69
CA ALA A 112 -6.71 16.38 -2.85
C ALA A 112 -7.93 17.20 -3.24
N ARG A 113 -8.25 17.17 -4.54
CA ARG A 113 -9.40 17.90 -5.06
C ARG A 113 -10.70 17.39 -4.45
N ARG A 114 -11.50 18.32 -3.93
CA ARG A 114 -12.84 18.02 -3.43
C ARG A 114 -13.77 17.75 -4.61
N GLY A 115 -14.55 16.68 -4.51
CA GLY A 115 -15.49 16.30 -5.55
C GLY A 115 -15.59 14.80 -5.71
N ARG A 116 -16.18 14.37 -6.83
CA ARG A 116 -16.33 12.97 -7.15
C ARG A 116 -15.01 12.44 -7.74
N TRP A 117 -14.54 11.33 -7.19
CA TRP A 117 -13.40 10.58 -7.69
C TRP A 117 -13.87 9.30 -8.35
N LEU A 118 -13.47 9.12 -9.61
CA LEU A 118 -13.75 7.93 -10.41
C LEU A 118 -12.60 6.94 -10.24
N VAL A 119 -12.89 5.64 -10.27
CA VAL A 119 -11.87 4.60 -10.21
C VAL A 119 -12.04 3.64 -11.38
N GLU A 120 -11.06 3.64 -12.26
CA GLU A 120 -11.03 2.87 -13.50
C GLU A 120 -9.99 1.75 -13.42
N ARG A 121 -10.29 0.62 -14.05
CA ARG A 121 -9.37 -0.54 -14.06
C ARG A 121 -8.38 -0.43 -15.21
N LEU A 122 -7.17 -0.87 -14.93
CA LEU A 122 -6.11 -0.99 -15.93
C LEU A 122 -5.92 -2.46 -16.30
N PHE A 123 -6.00 -2.73 -17.60
CA PHE A 123 -5.72 -4.03 -18.17
C PHE A 123 -4.53 -3.95 -19.12
N LYS A 124 -3.66 -4.95 -19.08
CA LYS A 124 -2.57 -5.14 -20.04
C LYS A 124 -2.60 -6.59 -20.48
N ASN A 125 -2.69 -6.84 -21.78
CA ASN A 125 -2.83 -8.20 -22.33
C ASN A 125 -3.97 -9.02 -21.68
N ASP A 126 -5.14 -8.40 -21.51
CA ASP A 126 -6.32 -8.97 -20.82
C ASP A 126 -6.14 -9.29 -19.32
N GLU A 127 -4.98 -8.98 -18.75
CA GLU A 127 -4.70 -9.14 -17.33
C GLU A 127 -4.94 -7.83 -16.58
N HIS A 128 -5.60 -7.91 -15.43
CA HIS A 128 -5.86 -6.76 -14.57
C HIS A 128 -4.60 -6.39 -13.79
N VAL A 129 -3.96 -5.29 -14.17
CA VAL A 129 -2.62 -4.91 -13.69
C VAL A 129 -2.64 -3.76 -12.69
N GLY A 130 -3.76 -3.06 -12.54
CA GLY A 130 -3.83 -1.90 -11.67
C GLY A 130 -5.14 -1.12 -11.77
N CYS A 131 -5.13 0.09 -11.23
CA CYS A 131 -6.25 1.02 -11.33
C CYS A 131 -5.79 2.47 -11.40
N ILE A 132 -6.67 3.34 -11.88
CA ILE A 132 -6.52 4.80 -11.81
C ILE A 132 -7.67 5.36 -11.01
N ALA A 133 -7.36 6.05 -9.92
CA ALA A 133 -8.32 6.88 -9.21
C ALA A 133 -8.08 8.35 -9.60
N HIS A 134 -9.11 9.05 -10.06
CA HIS A 134 -8.94 10.44 -10.49
C HIS A 134 -10.19 11.27 -10.24
N HIS A 135 -10.00 12.58 -10.08
CA HIS A 135 -11.11 13.51 -9.98
C HIS A 135 -11.89 13.58 -11.29
N GLU A 136 -13.20 13.83 -11.22
CA GLU A 136 -14.13 13.79 -12.37
C GLU A 136 -13.83 14.82 -13.50
N ASP A 137 -13.03 15.84 -13.21
CA ASP A 137 -12.62 16.88 -14.18
C ASP A 137 -11.28 16.60 -14.86
N VAL A 138 -10.62 15.48 -14.53
CA VAL A 138 -9.40 15.00 -15.19
C VAL A 138 -9.68 13.64 -15.83
N THR A 139 -8.99 13.31 -16.92
CA THR A 139 -9.17 12.02 -17.58
C THR A 139 -8.12 10.99 -17.14
N ALA A 140 -8.54 9.73 -16.96
CA ALA A 140 -7.62 8.63 -16.64
C ALA A 140 -6.50 8.46 -17.68
N LYS A 141 -6.81 8.70 -18.96
CA LYS A 141 -5.86 8.60 -20.07
C LYS A 141 -4.72 9.61 -19.97
N GLU A 142 -5.03 10.88 -19.67
CA GLU A 142 -4.01 11.92 -19.50
C GLU A 142 -3.07 11.59 -18.33
N LEU A 143 -3.63 11.10 -17.22
CA LEU A 143 -2.85 10.70 -16.05
C LEU A 143 -1.94 9.50 -16.33
N LEU A 144 -2.46 8.48 -17.04
CA LEU A 144 -1.68 7.31 -17.42
C LEU A 144 -0.53 7.69 -18.35
N LEU A 145 -0.80 8.52 -19.36
CA LEU A 145 0.23 9.04 -20.27
C LEU A 145 1.27 9.85 -19.50
N GLY A 146 0.85 10.78 -18.63
CA GLY A 146 1.79 11.54 -17.80
C GLY A 146 2.65 10.64 -16.91
N ALA A 147 2.06 9.63 -16.27
CA ALA A 147 2.79 8.67 -15.46
C ALA A 147 3.81 7.86 -16.26
N ALA A 148 3.48 7.51 -17.52
CA ALA A 148 4.37 6.82 -18.46
C ALA A 148 5.44 7.74 -19.06
N GLU A 149 5.15 9.03 -19.21
CA GLU A 149 6.03 10.01 -19.84
C GLU A 149 7.02 10.66 -18.87
N LEU A 150 7.08 10.21 -17.61
CA LEU A 150 8.07 10.65 -16.60
C LEU A 150 9.54 10.50 -17.05
N SER A 151 9.80 9.97 -18.25
CA SER A 151 11.09 10.02 -18.94
C SER A 151 11.20 10.96 -20.16
N ASP A 152 10.13 11.46 -20.83
CA ASP A 152 10.31 12.20 -22.10
C ASP A 152 9.20 13.16 -22.63
N ALA A 153 7.98 13.26 -22.06
CA ALA A 153 6.95 14.09 -22.72
C ALA A 153 6.01 14.88 -21.79
N GLY A 154 5.73 16.12 -22.21
CA GLY A 154 4.51 16.90 -21.94
C GLY A 154 4.22 17.34 -20.50
N TRP A 155 4.11 16.41 -19.57
CA TRP A 155 3.82 16.69 -18.17
C TRP A 155 5.10 17.10 -17.45
N PRO A 156 5.12 18.28 -16.82
CA PRO A 156 6.24 18.66 -15.98
C PRO A 156 6.49 17.59 -14.91
N ALA A 157 7.74 17.11 -14.79
CA ALA A 157 8.13 16.16 -13.74
C ALA A 157 7.86 16.70 -12.32
N ASP A 158 7.59 18.01 -12.17
CA ASP A 158 7.18 18.65 -10.93
C ASP A 158 5.67 18.49 -10.61
N GLN A 159 4.89 17.82 -11.45
CA GLN A 159 3.47 17.51 -11.22
C GLN A 159 3.19 16.03 -10.91
N ILE A 160 4.16 15.14 -11.09
CA ILE A 160 3.98 13.71 -10.85
C ILE A 160 5.03 13.19 -9.88
N GLN A 161 4.58 12.67 -8.74
CA GLN A 161 5.42 11.97 -7.79
C GLN A 161 5.37 10.48 -8.05
N ARG A 162 6.53 9.85 -8.30
CA ARG A 162 6.63 8.39 -8.27
C ARG A 162 6.71 7.91 -6.82
N VAL A 163 5.87 6.93 -6.49
CA VAL A 163 5.92 6.18 -5.23
C VAL A 163 6.53 4.81 -5.53
N GLY A 164 7.72 4.57 -4.99
CA GLY A 164 8.43 3.32 -5.14
C GLY A 164 7.87 2.23 -4.24
N ARG A 165 8.18 0.98 -4.59
CA ARG A 165 7.82 -0.21 -3.80
C ARG A 165 8.10 -0.05 -2.31
N TYR A 166 9.24 0.51 -1.94
CA TYR A 166 9.66 0.54 -0.53
C TYR A 166 8.99 1.64 0.28
N ASP A 167 8.46 2.66 -0.39
CA ASP A 167 7.94 3.90 0.20
C ASP A 167 6.63 3.74 0.96
N TRP A 168 6.00 2.57 0.83
CA TRP A 168 4.70 2.22 1.43
C TRP A 168 4.57 0.73 1.78
N SER A 169 5.67 -0.03 1.67
CA SER A 169 5.69 -1.48 1.92
C SER A 169 5.74 -1.84 3.40
N HIS A 170 5.71 -3.15 3.67
CA HIS A 170 6.01 -3.78 4.96
C HIS A 170 7.25 -3.25 5.70
N ALA A 171 8.21 -2.64 4.99
CA ALA A 171 9.40 -2.06 5.59
C ALA A 171 9.13 -0.75 6.37
N TYR A 172 7.93 -0.17 6.25
CA TYR A 172 7.53 1.01 6.99
C TYR A 172 7.24 0.68 8.47
N ASP A 173 7.98 1.32 9.39
CA ASP A 173 7.96 1.06 10.84
C ASP A 173 7.12 2.09 11.64
N GLY A 174 6.30 2.90 10.97
CA GLY A 174 5.67 4.06 11.63
C GLY A 174 4.55 3.75 12.62
N VAL A 175 3.72 2.74 12.36
CA VAL A 175 2.70 2.28 13.31
C VAL A 175 2.97 0.81 13.65
N PRO A 176 3.20 0.47 14.93
CA PRO A 176 3.30 -0.92 15.33
C PRO A 176 2.00 -1.65 14.97
N THR A 177 2.05 -2.72 14.15
CA THR A 177 0.83 -3.43 13.73
C THR A 177 -0.02 -3.85 14.93
N ALA A 178 0.65 -4.18 16.04
CA ALA A 178 0.01 -4.53 17.30
C ALA A 178 -0.98 -3.46 17.80
N GLU A 179 -0.68 -2.17 17.65
CA GLU A 179 -1.59 -1.09 18.09
C GLU A 179 -2.84 -1.00 17.22
N MET A 180 -2.67 -1.11 15.90
CA MET A 180 -3.76 -1.15 14.94
C MET A 180 -4.69 -2.34 15.23
N VAL A 181 -4.11 -3.55 15.33
CA VAL A 181 -4.85 -4.78 15.61
C VAL A 181 -5.57 -4.70 16.96
N ALA A 182 -4.87 -4.26 18.01
CA ALA A 182 -5.48 -4.09 19.33
C ALA A 182 -6.65 -3.11 19.32
N THR A 183 -6.55 -2.05 18.52
CA THR A 183 -7.62 -1.06 18.39
C THR A 183 -8.83 -1.64 17.64
N LEU A 184 -8.62 -2.35 16.53
CA LEU A 184 -9.70 -3.03 15.82
C LEU A 184 -10.40 -4.09 16.70
N LYS A 185 -9.63 -4.83 17.51
CA LYS A 185 -10.18 -5.77 18.50
C LYS A 185 -11.06 -5.06 19.53
N ARG A 186 -10.60 -3.92 20.06
CA ARG A 186 -11.36 -3.12 21.04
C ARG A 186 -12.69 -2.62 20.46
N ASP A 187 -12.65 -2.09 19.23
CA ASP A 187 -13.82 -1.49 18.58
C ASP A 187 -14.88 -2.52 18.19
N ARG A 188 -14.49 -3.79 17.99
CA ARG A 188 -15.41 -4.91 17.75
C ARG A 188 -16.26 -5.27 18.99
N GLY A 189 -15.78 -4.94 20.19
CA GLY A 189 -16.35 -5.35 21.46
C GLY A 189 -15.96 -6.78 21.87
N THR A 190 -15.84 -7.03 23.18
CA THR A 190 -15.50 -8.35 23.73
C THR A 190 -16.61 -9.36 23.46
N ARG A 191 -16.32 -10.40 22.66
CA ARG A 191 -17.07 -11.65 22.73
C ARG A 191 -16.61 -12.47 23.94
N GLY A 192 -17.44 -13.41 24.38
CA GLY A 192 -17.24 -14.17 25.61
C GLY A 192 -15.97 -15.02 25.59
N ALA A 193 -15.57 -15.52 26.76
CA ALA A 193 -14.30 -16.24 27.00
C ALA A 193 -14.10 -17.57 26.24
N ASP A 194 -15.01 -17.96 25.36
CA ASP A 194 -14.92 -19.20 24.54
C ASP A 194 -14.26 -18.96 23.16
N ASP A 195 -13.80 -17.74 22.85
CA ASP A 195 -13.36 -17.31 21.50
C ASP A 195 -11.82 -17.18 21.34
N GLU A 196 -10.97 -17.66 22.26
CA GLU A 196 -9.50 -17.45 22.20
C GLU A 196 -8.85 -17.96 20.88
N GLU A 197 -9.25 -19.13 20.37
CA GLU A 197 -8.74 -19.68 19.10
C GLU A 197 -9.27 -18.90 17.88
N GLU A 198 -10.49 -18.35 17.96
CA GLU A 198 -11.02 -17.45 16.93
C GLU A 198 -10.27 -16.10 16.93
N ASP A 199 -9.85 -15.62 18.10
CA ASP A 199 -9.13 -14.36 18.26
C ASP A 199 -7.67 -14.42 17.74
N GLU A 200 -7.00 -15.57 17.85
CA GLU A 200 -5.67 -15.80 17.27
C GLU A 200 -5.73 -15.85 15.73
N ALA A 201 -6.63 -16.65 15.16
CA ALA A 201 -6.81 -16.74 13.71
C ALA A 201 -7.23 -15.39 13.11
N GLN A 202 -7.99 -14.60 13.86
CA GLN A 202 -8.40 -13.26 13.46
C GLN A 202 -7.24 -12.25 13.55
N GLU A 203 -6.34 -12.38 14.53
CA GLU A 203 -5.13 -11.54 14.61
C GLU A 203 -4.19 -11.81 13.45
N GLU A 204 -3.91 -13.07 13.16
CA GLU A 204 -3.15 -13.47 11.96
C GLU A 204 -3.79 -12.91 10.69
N TYR A 205 -5.13 -12.94 10.62
CA TYR A 205 -5.86 -12.38 9.50
C TYR A 205 -5.74 -10.85 9.40
N LEU A 206 -5.89 -10.11 10.50
CA LEU A 206 -5.74 -8.65 10.50
C LEU A 206 -4.29 -8.23 10.19
N GLU A 207 -3.31 -8.97 10.67
CA GLU A 207 -1.90 -8.79 10.30
C GLU A 207 -1.71 -9.01 8.80
N ALA A 208 -2.35 -10.03 8.22
CA ALA A 208 -2.32 -10.27 6.78
C ALA A 208 -3.05 -9.19 5.95
N LEU A 209 -3.92 -8.38 6.55
CA LEU A 209 -4.56 -7.23 5.89
C LEU A 209 -3.74 -5.94 5.98
N ARG A 210 -2.63 -5.96 6.73
CA ARG A 210 -1.77 -4.78 6.93
C ARG A 210 -1.30 -4.17 5.62
N SER A 211 -1.07 -4.99 4.59
CA SER A 211 -0.39 -4.65 3.34
C SER A 211 -0.96 -5.40 2.13
N GLY A 212 -0.37 -5.16 0.95
CA GLY A 212 -0.72 -5.85 -0.31
C GLY A 212 -2.05 -5.39 -0.89
N ARG A 213 -2.48 -4.19 -0.50
CA ARG A 213 -3.73 -3.56 -0.92
C ARG A 213 -3.48 -2.08 -1.04
N CYS A 214 -3.74 -1.51 -2.22
CA CYS A 214 -3.76 -0.07 -2.38
C CYS A 214 -5.13 0.44 -1.97
N ILE A 215 -5.18 1.28 -0.95
CA ILE A 215 -6.40 1.90 -0.47
C ILE A 215 -6.27 3.41 -0.70
N LEU A 216 -7.34 4.03 -1.19
CA LEU A 216 -7.53 5.48 -1.15
C LEU A 216 -8.81 5.78 -0.40
N LEU A 217 -8.75 6.73 0.52
CA LEU A 217 -9.86 7.01 1.43
C LEU A 217 -9.99 8.51 1.65
N ASP A 218 -11.23 9.03 1.68
CA ASP A 218 -11.47 10.37 2.20
C ASP A 218 -11.03 10.43 3.67
N ALA A 219 -10.14 11.36 4.02
CA ALA A 219 -9.56 11.46 5.35
C ALA A 219 -10.62 11.60 6.46
N ASP A 220 -11.72 12.31 6.20
CA ASP A 220 -12.79 12.49 7.18
C ASP A 220 -13.62 11.21 7.39
N ARG A 221 -13.53 10.23 6.49
CA ARG A 221 -14.23 8.94 6.57
C ARG A 221 -13.38 7.83 7.20
N PHE A 222 -12.18 8.15 7.71
CA PHE A 222 -11.32 7.16 8.38
C PHE A 222 -11.98 6.48 9.59
N ALA A 223 -12.77 7.21 10.38
CA ALA A 223 -13.48 6.64 11.53
C ALA A 223 -14.54 5.60 11.11
N ASP A 224 -15.24 5.87 10.01
CA ASP A 224 -16.24 4.94 9.44
C ASP A 224 -15.55 3.71 8.87
N PHE A 225 -14.47 3.90 8.12
CA PHE A 225 -13.63 2.84 7.59
C PHE A 225 -13.06 1.93 8.69
N LYS A 226 -12.53 2.52 9.77
CA LYS A 226 -12.03 1.77 10.92
C LYS A 226 -13.13 0.93 11.58
N SER A 227 -14.31 1.52 11.75
CA SER A 227 -15.48 0.83 12.31
C SER A 227 -15.99 -0.28 11.38
N LEU A 228 -15.92 -0.08 10.07
CA LEU A 228 -16.19 -1.09 9.05
C LEU A 228 -15.22 -2.27 9.17
N LEU A 229 -13.92 -2.02 9.25
CA LEU A 229 -12.90 -3.07 9.38
C LEU A 229 -13.05 -3.88 10.66
N ALA A 230 -13.37 -3.23 11.79
CA ALA A 230 -13.58 -3.93 13.05
C ALA A 230 -14.74 -4.95 12.96
N ARG A 231 -15.74 -4.69 12.13
CA ARG A 231 -16.95 -5.53 12.00
C ARG A 231 -16.92 -6.47 10.80
N ARG A 232 -16.33 -6.04 9.69
CA ARG A 232 -16.33 -6.70 8.38
C ARG A 232 -14.93 -6.70 7.75
N PRO A 233 -13.90 -7.25 8.40
CA PRO A 233 -12.53 -7.17 7.88
C PRO A 233 -12.36 -7.91 6.54
N ARG A 234 -13.25 -8.87 6.24
CA ARG A 234 -13.35 -9.56 4.94
C ARG A 234 -13.70 -8.68 3.75
N GLN A 235 -14.14 -7.45 3.98
CA GLN A 235 -14.39 -6.51 2.90
C GLN A 235 -13.10 -6.12 2.18
N LEU A 236 -11.96 -6.08 2.88
CA LEU A 236 -10.67 -5.83 2.24
C LEU A 236 -10.20 -6.98 1.36
N THR A 237 -10.62 -8.23 1.63
CA THR A 237 -10.25 -9.40 0.82
C THR A 237 -11.04 -9.59 -0.46
N GLN A 238 -12.10 -8.80 -0.66
CA GLN A 238 -12.87 -8.87 -1.89
C GLN A 238 -12.12 -8.08 -2.96
N ASP A 239 -12.03 -8.63 -4.17
CA ASP A 239 -11.63 -7.89 -5.37
C ASP A 239 -12.72 -6.84 -5.65
N GLY A 240 -12.70 -5.76 -4.89
CA GLY A 240 -13.78 -4.81 -4.80
C GLY A 240 -13.21 -3.42 -4.60
N VAL A 241 -13.42 -2.57 -5.60
CA VAL A 241 -12.84 -1.24 -5.64
C VAL A 241 -13.66 -0.20 -4.86
N CYS A 242 -14.79 -0.57 -4.29
CA CYS A 242 -15.56 0.31 -3.43
C CYS A 242 -15.53 -0.15 -1.97
N LEU A 243 -15.25 0.79 -1.07
CA LEU A 243 -15.35 0.61 0.37
C LEU A 243 -16.66 1.24 0.85
N PHE A 244 -17.67 0.41 1.08
CA PHE A 244 -18.95 0.87 1.62
C PHE A 244 -18.96 0.80 3.14
N ASP A 245 -19.39 1.88 3.79
CA ASP A 245 -19.65 1.90 5.23
C ASP A 245 -21.02 1.26 5.58
N ASP A 246 -21.52 1.45 6.80
CA ASP A 246 -22.82 0.88 7.20
C ASP A 246 -24.03 1.55 6.55
N ALA A 247 -23.89 2.82 6.16
CA ALA A 247 -24.92 3.55 5.44
C ALA A 247 -24.93 3.16 3.95
N GLU A 248 -24.02 2.26 3.55
CA GLU A 248 -23.74 1.90 2.16
C GLU A 248 -23.22 3.10 1.35
N ASP A 249 -22.63 4.10 2.04
CA ASP A 249 -21.91 5.20 1.40
C ASP A 249 -20.51 4.71 1.01
N ASN A 250 -20.08 5.03 -0.21
CA ASN A 250 -18.72 4.72 -0.64
C ASN A 250 -17.73 5.72 -0.04
N VAL A 251 -16.88 5.25 0.88
CA VAL A 251 -15.91 6.06 1.61
C VAL A 251 -14.53 6.10 0.95
N GLY A 252 -14.29 5.26 -0.06
CA GLY A 252 -13.01 5.18 -0.74
C GLY A 252 -12.89 3.95 -1.63
N CYS A 253 -11.68 3.64 -2.07
CA CYS A 253 -11.40 2.45 -2.84
C CYS A 253 -10.35 1.56 -2.19
N CYS A 254 -10.47 0.25 -2.43
CA CYS A 254 -9.48 -0.74 -2.06
C CYS A 254 -9.20 -1.61 -3.28
N TYR A 255 -7.96 -1.63 -3.71
CA TYR A 255 -7.51 -2.46 -4.79
C TYR A 255 -6.60 -3.55 -4.23
N THR A 256 -6.96 -4.80 -4.51
CA THR A 256 -6.18 -5.96 -4.12
C THR A 256 -5.77 -6.71 -5.38
N PRO A 257 -4.50 -6.63 -5.79
CA PRO A 257 -4.01 -7.57 -6.77
C PRO A 257 -3.81 -8.95 -6.15
N LEU A 258 -4.17 -10.01 -6.87
CA LEU A 258 -3.80 -11.36 -6.46
C LEU A 258 -2.33 -11.61 -6.82
N GLY A 259 -1.48 -11.80 -5.80
CA GLY A 259 -0.16 -12.40 -5.97
C GLY A 259 0.95 -11.49 -6.47
N THR A 260 0.91 -10.19 -6.19
CA THR A 260 1.97 -9.26 -6.58
C THR A 260 2.83 -8.84 -5.39
N GLU A 261 4.13 -8.64 -5.64
CA GLU A 261 5.12 -8.27 -4.60
C GLU A 261 5.79 -6.91 -4.88
N TYR A 262 5.53 -6.30 -6.04
CA TYR A 262 6.28 -5.19 -6.61
C TYR A 262 5.34 -4.05 -7.02
N GLU A 263 4.67 -3.46 -6.04
CA GLU A 263 3.65 -2.43 -6.28
C GLU A 263 4.29 -1.05 -6.49
N PHE A 264 3.81 -0.30 -7.48
CA PHE A 264 4.21 1.08 -7.77
C PHE A 264 2.98 1.97 -7.86
N ALA A 265 3.17 3.24 -7.56
CA ALA A 265 2.15 4.24 -7.81
C ALA A 265 2.74 5.56 -8.31
N TRP A 266 1.86 6.38 -8.87
CA TRP A 266 2.15 7.74 -9.27
C TRP A 266 1.06 8.65 -8.72
N MET A 267 1.47 9.66 -7.98
CA MET A 267 0.60 10.72 -7.48
C MET A 267 0.66 11.88 -8.47
N CYS A 268 -0.46 12.20 -9.08
CA CYS A 268 -0.57 13.26 -10.09
C CYS A 268 -1.24 14.48 -9.46
N TYR A 269 -0.53 15.60 -9.45
CA TYR A 269 -0.94 16.85 -8.85
C TYR A 269 -1.40 17.84 -9.91
N ALA A 270 -2.21 18.82 -9.49
CA ALA A 270 -2.54 19.97 -10.30
C ALA A 270 -1.30 20.82 -10.64
N GLU A 271 -1.46 21.81 -11.51
CA GLU A 271 -0.35 22.65 -11.98
C GLU A 271 0.42 23.39 -10.87
N ASP A 272 -0.22 23.61 -9.71
CA ASP A 272 0.41 24.23 -8.54
C ASP A 272 1.25 23.26 -7.69
N GLY A 273 1.16 21.95 -7.95
CA GLY A 273 1.87 20.90 -7.21
C GLY A 273 1.34 20.66 -5.79
N GLU A 274 0.23 21.30 -5.39
CA GLU A 274 -0.33 21.20 -4.05
C GLU A 274 -1.49 20.20 -3.97
N GLU A 275 -2.35 20.20 -4.98
CA GLU A 275 -3.60 19.44 -4.97
C GLU A 275 -3.49 18.15 -5.79
N LEU A 276 -3.67 16.98 -5.16
CA LEU A 276 -3.78 15.72 -5.88
C LEU A 276 -5.06 15.68 -6.72
N VAL A 277 -4.92 15.31 -7.99
CA VAL A 277 -6.03 15.14 -8.94
C VAL A 277 -6.10 13.73 -9.54
N GLY A 278 -5.04 12.94 -9.38
CA GLY A 278 -4.95 11.58 -9.90
C GLY A 278 -4.01 10.69 -9.10
N PHE A 279 -4.29 9.40 -9.10
CA PHE A 279 -3.47 8.36 -8.50
C PHE A 279 -3.47 7.15 -9.42
N VAL A 280 -2.33 6.85 -10.03
CA VAL A 280 -2.13 5.69 -10.89
C VAL A 280 -1.49 4.60 -10.05
N TYR A 281 -2.09 3.41 -10.02
CA TYR A 281 -1.59 2.27 -9.28
C TYR A 281 -1.24 1.13 -10.22
N ASP A 282 0.04 0.72 -10.23
CA ASP A 282 0.54 -0.49 -10.89
C ASP A 282 0.80 -1.55 -9.83
N ALA A 283 -0.13 -2.49 -9.74
CA ALA A 283 -0.01 -3.59 -8.82
C ALA A 283 0.98 -4.66 -9.29
N ALA A 284 1.04 -4.88 -10.60
CA ALA A 284 1.68 -6.04 -11.19
C ALA A 284 3.16 -5.82 -11.52
N TYR A 285 3.66 -4.59 -11.41
CA TYR A 285 4.98 -4.21 -11.89
C TYR A 285 5.15 -4.45 -13.39
N THR A 286 4.06 -4.28 -14.13
CA THR A 286 4.03 -4.59 -15.56
C THR A 286 3.45 -3.45 -16.37
N LEU A 287 2.83 -2.46 -15.73
CA LEU A 287 2.15 -1.38 -16.42
C LEU A 287 3.16 -0.48 -17.12
N LEU A 288 4.12 0.06 -16.36
CA LEU A 288 4.99 1.14 -16.82
C LEU A 288 6.49 0.80 -16.83
N GLU A 289 6.95 -0.31 -16.26
CA GLU A 289 8.34 -0.74 -16.45
C GLU A 289 8.43 -1.88 -17.48
N ASN A 290 8.96 -1.58 -18.67
CA ASN A 290 9.60 -2.63 -19.46
C ASN A 290 10.97 -2.92 -18.84
N PHE A 291 11.41 -4.17 -18.87
CA PHE A 291 12.73 -4.60 -18.35
C PHE A 291 13.92 -3.85 -18.96
N ASP A 292 13.71 -3.11 -20.05
CA ASP A 292 14.71 -2.29 -20.73
C ASP A 292 14.66 -0.79 -20.35
N GLY A 293 13.79 -0.38 -19.41
CA GLY A 293 13.69 0.98 -18.90
C GLY A 293 12.80 1.94 -19.69
N ASP A 294 12.27 1.52 -20.83
CA ASP A 294 11.29 2.30 -21.60
C ASP A 294 9.88 2.08 -21.07
N MET A 295 9.23 3.13 -20.59
CA MET A 295 7.83 3.06 -20.15
C MET A 295 6.92 3.06 -21.39
N SER A 296 6.09 2.02 -21.55
CA SER A 296 5.15 1.92 -22.67
C SER A 296 3.75 1.60 -22.17
N VAL A 297 2.80 2.45 -22.55
CA VAL A 297 1.36 2.23 -22.37
C VAL A 297 0.75 1.44 -23.53
N GLU A 298 1.56 1.00 -24.49
CA GLU A 298 1.09 0.13 -25.58
C GLU A 298 0.43 -1.12 -24.98
N ASP A 299 -0.70 -1.52 -25.59
CA ASP A 299 -1.55 -2.63 -25.14
C ASP A 299 -2.22 -2.45 -23.76
N THR A 300 -2.15 -1.25 -23.18
CA THR A 300 -2.91 -0.91 -21.96
C THR A 300 -4.30 -0.41 -22.32
N VAL A 301 -5.33 -1.09 -21.80
CA VAL A 301 -6.73 -0.71 -21.95
C VAL A 301 -7.25 -0.20 -20.61
N ILE A 302 -7.81 1.00 -20.63
CA ILE A 302 -8.54 1.55 -19.50
C ILE A 302 -10.01 1.17 -19.68
N ILE A 303 -10.58 0.49 -18.68
CA ILE A 303 -12.01 0.15 -18.68
C ILE A 303 -12.75 1.10 -17.73
N ARG A 304 -13.68 1.88 -18.31
CA ARG A 304 -14.50 2.87 -17.63
C ARG A 304 -15.56 2.26 -16.73
N GLU A 305 -16.18 3.18 -15.99
CA GLU A 305 -17.44 3.04 -15.25
C GLU A 305 -18.51 2.19 -15.98
N ASP A 306 -18.77 2.46 -17.25
CA ASP A 306 -19.80 1.80 -18.04
C ASP A 306 -19.33 0.52 -18.77
N GLY A 307 -18.12 0.04 -18.46
CA GLY A 307 -17.49 -1.10 -19.12
C GLY A 307 -16.99 -0.80 -20.53
N THR A 308 -17.04 0.46 -20.98
CA THR A 308 -16.44 0.86 -22.26
C THR A 308 -14.93 1.03 -22.12
N ALA A 309 -14.21 0.68 -23.18
CA ALA A 309 -12.80 1.00 -23.28
C ALA A 309 -12.63 2.50 -23.54
N VAL A 310 -11.60 3.10 -22.95
CA VAL A 310 -11.12 4.43 -23.32
C VAL A 310 -10.19 4.30 -24.52
N ASP A 311 -10.59 4.84 -25.67
CA ASP A 311 -9.71 4.99 -26.85
C ASP A 311 -8.60 5.99 -26.59
#